data_AF-A0A3D2G098-F1
#
_entry.id   AF-A0A3D2G098-F1
#
_cell.length_a   1.000
_cell.length_b   1.000
_cell.length_c   1.000
_cell.angle_alpha   90.00
_cell.angle_beta   90.00
_cell.angle_gamma   90.00
#
_symmetry.space_group_name_H-M   'P 1'
#
loop_
_entity.id
_entity.type
_entity.pdbx_description
1 polymer ?
#
loop_
_entity_poly.entity_id
_entity_poly.type
_entity_poly.pdbx_seq_one_letter_code
_entity_poly.pdbx_strand_id
1 'polypeptide(L)'
;MKNIKKSLRSVFCALLAAAALAAALPAHAVSQAEIDDLQKKLDALEQQAQEQQDVINDLTSQKARFITRKLALDNKIEINRQMIELIGEQIEIYDEIIAEKQAELDKALEKETAQTELLRSRIRAMEENSTYSYASFIFDSSSVTELLSRIGDVNDIMHYDKTLEEEYMAAREDVESIKKSYEEARHEQELLQKELDTKQAELDAQVEAAYTMIADIETLSDDAQAEYDAIAEEEAKAEETLQEAIRKRAAEQAKYNQNNNSNNGGGGNSGGSGGNSGGGGSSGGGSAT
;
A
#
# COMPACT_ATOMS: atom_id res chain seq x y z
N MET A 1 4.50 22.76 10.57
CA MET A 1 5.76 22.19 11.12
C MET A 1 7.02 23.01 10.78
N LYS A 2 7.10 23.75 9.65
CA LYS A 2 8.29 24.57 9.29
C LYS A 2 8.70 25.66 10.31
N ASN A 3 7.76 26.17 11.10
CA ASN A 3 8.03 27.27 12.05
C ASN A 3 8.54 26.80 13.41
N ILE A 4 8.32 25.53 13.77
CA ILE A 4 8.83 24.94 15.02
C ILE A 4 10.33 24.59 14.84
N LYS A 5 10.68 24.02 13.68
CA LYS A 5 12.06 23.64 13.27
C LYS A 5 13.09 24.78 13.32
N LYS A 6 12.67 26.06 13.17
CA LYS A 6 13.58 27.22 13.21
C LYS A 6 13.77 27.80 14.62
N SER A 7 12.80 27.64 15.52
CA SER A 7 12.89 28.23 16.85
C SER A 7 13.80 27.44 17.80
N LEU A 8 13.82 26.10 17.71
CA LEU A 8 14.65 25.26 18.58
C LEU A 8 16.15 25.37 18.26
N ARG A 9 16.54 25.35 16.98
CA ARG A 9 17.95 25.53 16.55
C ARG A 9 18.53 26.90 16.95
N SER A 10 17.68 27.93 17.07
CA SER A 10 18.09 29.30 17.39
C SER A 10 18.27 29.55 18.89
N VAL A 11 17.58 28.80 19.76
CA VAL A 11 17.68 28.96 21.22
C VAL A 11 18.93 28.25 21.74
N PHE A 12 19.33 27.16 21.09
CA PHE A 12 20.44 26.32 21.51
C PHE A 12 21.85 26.94 21.28
N CYS A 13 22.08 27.62 20.15
CA CYS A 13 23.35 28.34 19.90
C CYS A 13 23.60 29.54 20.83
N ALA A 14 22.54 30.12 21.41
CA ALA A 14 22.65 31.32 22.23
C ALA A 14 23.17 31.03 23.66
N LEU A 15 22.98 29.81 24.17
CA LEU A 15 23.40 29.43 25.53
C LEU A 15 24.84 28.90 25.58
N LEU A 16 25.33 28.22 24.53
CA LEU A 16 26.73 27.78 24.43
C LEU A 16 27.71 28.96 24.25
N ALA A 17 27.30 30.04 23.58
CA ALA A 17 28.12 31.24 23.46
C ALA A 17 28.30 31.98 24.80
N ALA A 18 27.40 31.78 25.77
CA ALA A 18 27.51 32.37 27.10
C ALA A 18 28.53 31.65 28.00
N ALA A 19 28.94 30.42 27.66
CA ALA A 19 29.97 29.67 28.38
C ALA A 19 31.39 30.18 28.14
N ALA A 20 31.61 30.98 27.08
CA ALA A 20 32.93 31.50 26.73
C ALA A 20 33.34 32.79 27.48
N LEU A 21 32.43 33.45 28.20
CA LEU A 21 32.69 34.81 28.73
C LEU A 21 33.03 34.88 30.23
N ALA A 22 33.10 33.75 30.94
CA ALA A 22 33.44 33.73 32.37
C ALA A 22 34.94 33.49 32.67
N ALA A 23 35.82 33.52 31.66
CA ALA A 23 37.25 33.16 31.81
C ALA A 23 38.17 34.30 32.30
N ALA A 24 37.66 35.28 33.04
CA ALA A 24 38.46 36.43 33.46
C ALA A 24 38.12 36.94 34.87
N LEU A 25 38.18 36.09 35.90
CA LEU A 25 38.16 36.56 37.29
C LEU A 25 39.15 35.79 38.20
N PRO A 26 39.69 36.46 39.25
CA PRO A 26 40.85 35.98 40.01
C PRO A 26 40.53 34.81 40.95
N ALA A 27 41.53 33.94 41.12
CA ALA A 27 41.53 32.72 41.93
C ALA A 27 41.24 32.97 43.42
N HIS A 28 39.97 32.95 43.80
CA HIS A 28 39.51 32.65 45.15
C HIS A 28 38.53 31.50 45.09
N ALA A 29 38.62 30.62 46.10
CA ALA A 29 37.83 29.41 46.34
C ALA A 29 36.65 29.18 45.39
N VAL A 30 36.66 28.05 44.69
CA VAL A 30 35.52 27.48 43.96
C VAL A 30 34.24 27.81 44.71
N SER A 31 33.48 28.77 44.21
CA SER A 31 32.26 29.15 44.90
C SER A 31 31.24 28.06 44.61
N GLN A 32 30.46 27.68 45.62
CA GLN A 32 29.36 26.72 45.45
C GLN A 32 28.46 27.11 44.26
N ALA A 33 28.33 28.41 43.97
CA ALA A 33 27.57 28.95 42.85
C ALA A 33 28.07 28.53 41.44
N GLU A 34 29.37 28.31 41.23
CA GLU A 34 29.89 27.85 39.92
C GLU A 34 29.68 26.35 39.71
N ILE A 35 29.75 25.57 40.78
CA ILE A 35 29.38 24.15 40.75
C ILE A 35 27.88 24.02 40.48
N ASP A 36 27.07 24.81 41.17
CA ASP A 36 25.61 24.81 41.00
C ASP A 36 25.18 25.26 39.59
N ASP A 37 25.91 26.18 38.93
CA ASP A 37 25.63 26.61 37.56
C ASP A 37 26.02 25.55 36.51
N LEU A 38 27.15 24.85 36.72
CA LEU A 38 27.54 23.70 35.90
C LEU A 38 26.55 22.54 36.06
N GLN A 39 26.09 22.27 37.29
CA GLN A 39 25.07 21.25 37.57
C GLN A 39 23.76 21.56 36.83
N LYS A 40 23.27 22.80 36.91
CA LYS A 40 22.06 23.22 36.19
C LYS A 40 22.17 23.09 34.67
N LYS A 41 23.35 23.34 34.11
CA LYS A 41 23.61 23.17 32.67
C LYS A 41 23.63 21.70 32.27
N LEU A 42 24.20 20.84 33.11
CA LEU A 42 24.16 19.39 32.93
C LEU A 42 22.72 18.88 32.96
N ASP A 43 21.94 19.26 33.97
CA ASP A 43 20.54 18.87 34.12
C ASP A 43 19.68 19.34 32.92
N ALA A 44 19.94 20.55 32.41
CA ALA A 44 19.27 21.06 31.21
C ALA A 44 19.65 20.32 29.93
N LEU A 45 20.92 19.94 29.76
CA LEU A 45 21.38 19.11 28.64
C LEU A 45 20.76 17.71 28.69
N GLU A 46 20.71 17.11 29.87
CA GLU A 46 20.09 15.80 30.09
C GLU A 46 18.59 15.83 29.79
N GLN A 47 17.88 16.88 30.24
CA GLN A 47 16.47 17.06 29.91
C GLN A 47 16.23 17.22 28.40
N GLN A 48 17.10 17.96 27.70
CA GLN A 48 16.96 18.15 26.26
C GLN A 48 17.31 16.88 25.46
N ALA A 49 18.33 16.13 25.88
CA ALA A 49 18.64 14.83 25.29
C ALA A 49 17.46 13.86 25.45
N GLN A 50 16.79 13.88 26.61
CA GLN A 50 15.58 13.09 26.85
C GLN A 50 14.42 13.51 25.93
N GLU A 51 14.17 14.81 25.76
CA GLU A 51 13.14 15.31 24.84
C GLU A 51 13.41 14.89 23.38
N GLN A 52 14.67 14.93 22.91
CA GLN A 52 15.02 14.48 21.56
C GLN A 52 14.94 12.96 21.43
N GLN A 53 15.28 12.20 22.47
CA GLN A 53 15.09 10.76 22.49
C GLN A 53 13.60 10.37 22.39
N ASP A 54 12.71 11.13 23.01
CA ASP A 54 11.25 10.95 22.87
C ASP A 54 10.77 11.24 21.44
N VAL A 55 11.34 12.25 20.78
CA VAL A 55 11.06 12.54 19.35
C VAL A 55 11.51 11.38 18.46
N ILE A 56 12.71 10.84 18.67
CA ILE A 56 13.23 9.68 17.92
C ILE A 56 12.32 8.45 18.12
N ASN A 57 11.86 8.23 19.35
CA ASN A 57 10.95 7.13 19.67
C ASN A 57 9.60 7.29 18.95
N ASP A 58 9.04 8.51 18.91
CA ASP A 58 7.80 8.79 18.18
C ASP A 58 7.98 8.60 16.66
N LEU A 59 9.05 9.12 16.06
CA LEU A 59 9.37 8.92 14.64
C LEU A 59 9.52 7.44 14.30
N THR A 60 10.19 6.67 15.15
CA THR A 60 10.34 5.21 14.99
C THR A 60 9.00 4.49 15.06
N SER A 61 8.13 4.88 16.00
CA SER A 61 6.77 4.34 16.13
C SER A 61 5.88 4.71 14.94
N GLN A 62 5.99 5.94 14.42
CA GLN A 62 5.32 6.34 13.19
C GLN A 62 5.80 5.49 12.01
N LYS A 63 7.11 5.32 11.82
CA LYS A 63 7.69 4.46 10.78
C LYS A 63 7.15 3.03 10.84
N ALA A 64 7.11 2.42 12.01
CA ALA A 64 6.55 1.07 12.20
C ALA A 64 5.06 0.97 11.79
N ARG A 65 4.26 2.00 12.11
CA ARG A 65 2.86 2.10 11.69
C ARG A 65 2.73 2.21 10.16
N PHE A 66 3.57 3.02 9.52
CA PHE A 66 3.59 3.13 8.05
C PHE A 66 4.02 1.83 7.38
N ILE A 67 5.04 1.14 7.88
CA ILE A 67 5.47 -0.18 7.36
C ILE A 67 4.32 -1.19 7.43
N THR A 68 3.61 -1.24 8.57
CA THR A 68 2.45 -2.13 8.72
C THR A 68 1.34 -1.81 7.73
N ARG A 69 1.04 -0.52 7.52
CA ARG A 69 0.05 -0.08 6.53
C ARG A 69 0.49 -0.43 5.10
N LYS A 70 1.77 -0.27 4.78
CA LYS A 70 2.35 -0.61 3.49
C LYS A 70 2.21 -2.10 3.21
N LEU A 71 2.54 -2.97 4.19
CA LEU A 71 2.33 -4.41 4.06
C LEU A 71 0.87 -4.79 3.81
N ALA A 72 -0.07 -4.13 4.51
CA ALA A 72 -1.49 -4.34 4.27
C ALA A 72 -1.92 -3.87 2.86
N LEU A 73 -1.33 -2.78 2.36
CA LEU A 73 -1.57 -2.29 1.00
C LEU A 73 -0.99 -3.23 -0.06
N ASP A 74 0.22 -3.76 0.13
CA ASP A 74 0.83 -4.76 -0.76
C ASP A 74 -0.08 -6.00 -0.89
N ASN A 75 -0.63 -6.49 0.23
CA ASN A 75 -1.56 -7.61 0.21
C ASN A 75 -2.85 -7.27 -0.56
N LYS A 76 -3.36 -6.04 -0.45
CA LYS A 76 -4.53 -5.60 -1.23
C LYS A 76 -4.22 -5.51 -2.73
N ILE A 77 -3.02 -5.03 -3.09
CA ILE A 77 -2.53 -4.98 -4.47
C ILE A 77 -2.51 -6.39 -5.05
N GLU A 78 -1.97 -7.35 -4.32
CA GLU A 78 -1.89 -8.74 -4.77
C GLU A 78 -3.27 -9.37 -4.97
N ILE A 79 -4.18 -9.19 -4.00
CA ILE A 79 -5.58 -9.62 -4.14
C ILE A 79 -6.23 -8.98 -5.37
N ASN A 80 -6.02 -7.68 -5.59
CA ASN A 80 -6.61 -6.98 -6.72
C ASN A 80 -6.06 -7.49 -8.07
N ARG A 81 -4.77 -7.82 -8.15
CA ARG A 81 -4.17 -8.46 -9.34
C ARG A 81 -4.79 -9.81 -9.64
N GLN A 82 -5.00 -10.65 -8.63
CA GLN A 82 -5.67 -11.94 -8.78
C GLN A 82 -7.12 -11.78 -9.21
N MET A 83 -7.83 -10.76 -8.70
CA MET A 83 -9.18 -10.44 -9.16
C MET A 83 -9.19 -10.01 -10.64
N ILE A 84 -8.25 -9.17 -11.07
CA ILE A 84 -8.11 -8.75 -12.47
C ILE A 84 -7.88 -9.96 -13.39
N GLU A 85 -6.99 -10.88 -13.00
CA GLU A 85 -6.73 -12.12 -13.75
C GLU A 85 -8.00 -12.97 -13.87
N LEU A 86 -8.70 -13.21 -12.76
CA LEU A 86 -9.93 -14.00 -12.74
C LEU A 86 -11.05 -13.36 -13.58
N ILE A 87 -11.20 -12.02 -13.54
CA ILE A 87 -12.17 -11.31 -14.38
C ILE A 87 -11.77 -11.44 -15.86
N GLY A 88 -10.47 -11.38 -16.18
CA GLY A 88 -9.97 -11.63 -17.53
C GLY A 88 -10.33 -13.02 -18.04
N GLU A 89 -10.11 -14.06 -17.25
CA GLU A 89 -10.52 -15.44 -17.58
C GLU A 89 -12.03 -15.57 -17.80
N GLN A 90 -12.84 -14.90 -16.97
CA GLN A 90 -14.30 -14.89 -17.15
C GLN A 90 -14.70 -14.23 -18.48
N ILE A 91 -14.07 -13.12 -18.86
CA ILE A 91 -14.33 -12.44 -20.14
C ILE A 91 -14.02 -13.37 -21.32
N GLU A 92 -12.90 -14.11 -21.27
CA GLU A 92 -12.54 -15.09 -22.31
C GLU A 92 -13.59 -16.22 -22.42
N ILE A 93 -14.09 -16.73 -21.30
CA ILE A 93 -15.19 -17.72 -21.29
C ILE A 93 -16.45 -17.13 -21.91
N TYR A 94 -16.79 -15.88 -21.58
CA TYR A 94 -17.96 -15.22 -22.19
C TYR A 94 -17.77 -14.99 -23.70
N ASP A 95 -16.56 -14.68 -24.17
CA ASP A 95 -16.27 -14.58 -25.61
C ASP A 95 -16.56 -15.90 -26.33
N GLU A 96 -16.18 -17.03 -25.75
CA GLU A 96 -16.49 -18.37 -26.30
C GLU A 96 -18.01 -18.63 -26.32
N ILE A 97 -18.71 -18.36 -25.22
CA ILE A 97 -20.17 -18.52 -25.11
C ILE A 97 -20.88 -17.65 -26.14
N ILE A 98 -20.47 -16.40 -26.30
CA ILE A 98 -21.06 -15.45 -27.25
C ILE A 98 -20.83 -15.95 -28.68
N ALA A 99 -19.65 -16.46 -29.01
CA ALA A 99 -19.35 -17.01 -30.33
C ALA A 99 -20.20 -18.25 -30.63
N GLU A 100 -20.37 -19.16 -29.67
CA GLU A 100 -21.24 -20.33 -29.80
C GLU A 100 -22.70 -19.90 -30.00
N LYS A 101 -23.20 -19.00 -29.16
CA LYS A 101 -24.58 -18.47 -29.24
C LYS A 101 -24.85 -17.72 -30.54
N GLN A 102 -23.87 -16.99 -31.07
CA GLN A 102 -23.99 -16.36 -32.38
C GLN A 102 -24.15 -17.42 -33.48
N ALA A 103 -23.34 -18.48 -33.46
CA ALA A 103 -23.44 -19.56 -34.45
C ALA A 103 -24.75 -20.34 -34.34
N GLU A 104 -25.28 -20.54 -33.12
CA GLU A 104 -26.62 -21.10 -32.90
C GLU A 104 -27.71 -20.18 -33.45
N LEU A 105 -27.60 -18.87 -33.20
CA LEU A 105 -28.55 -17.87 -33.67
C LEU A 105 -28.59 -17.80 -35.20
N ASP A 106 -27.43 -17.81 -35.86
CA ASP A 106 -27.34 -17.78 -37.32
C ASP A 106 -28.04 -19.01 -37.94
N LYS A 107 -27.82 -20.21 -37.39
CA LYS A 107 -28.52 -21.44 -37.83
C LYS A 107 -30.02 -21.38 -37.59
N ALA A 108 -30.44 -20.84 -36.45
CA ALA A 108 -31.86 -20.70 -36.12
C ALA A 108 -32.55 -19.71 -37.08
N LEU A 109 -31.89 -18.60 -37.43
CA LEU A 109 -32.36 -17.62 -38.41
C LEU A 109 -32.45 -18.20 -39.83
N GLU A 110 -31.48 -19.02 -40.24
CA GLU A 110 -31.55 -19.74 -41.52
C GLU A 110 -32.77 -20.68 -41.57
N LYS A 111 -33.02 -21.43 -40.49
CA LYS A 111 -34.19 -22.32 -40.35
C LYS A 111 -35.50 -21.53 -40.38
N GLU A 112 -35.60 -20.43 -39.61
CA GLU A 112 -36.78 -19.55 -39.62
C GLU A 112 -37.03 -18.98 -41.01
N THR A 113 -35.98 -18.54 -41.71
CA THR A 113 -36.07 -17.97 -43.06
C THR A 113 -36.60 -19.01 -44.05
N ALA A 114 -36.05 -20.23 -44.02
CA ALA A 114 -36.52 -21.33 -44.87
C ALA A 114 -37.99 -21.67 -44.63
N GLN A 115 -38.41 -21.76 -43.35
CA GLN A 115 -39.81 -22.02 -43.00
C GLN A 115 -40.74 -20.87 -43.42
N THR A 116 -40.28 -19.62 -43.28
CA THR A 116 -41.00 -18.43 -43.71
C THR A 116 -41.24 -18.45 -45.22
N GLU A 117 -40.23 -18.79 -46.01
CA GLU A 117 -40.35 -18.88 -47.47
C GLU A 117 -41.32 -19.99 -47.89
N LEU A 118 -41.24 -21.15 -47.25
CA LEU A 118 -42.13 -22.27 -47.51
C LEU A 118 -43.59 -21.91 -47.18
N LEU A 119 -43.84 -21.31 -46.02
CA LEU A 119 -45.16 -20.84 -45.61
C LEU A 119 -45.71 -19.75 -46.56
N ARG A 120 -44.88 -18.78 -46.95
CA ARG A 120 -45.28 -17.74 -47.92
C ARG A 120 -45.63 -18.34 -49.28
N SER A 121 -44.82 -19.27 -49.78
CA SER A 121 -45.07 -19.96 -51.05
C SER A 121 -46.39 -20.72 -50.99
N ARG A 122 -46.66 -21.42 -49.88
CA ARG A 122 -47.89 -22.18 -49.67
C ARG A 122 -49.13 -21.29 -49.61
N ILE A 123 -49.09 -20.21 -48.84
CA ILE A 123 -50.18 -19.21 -48.76
C ILE A 123 -50.44 -18.61 -50.14
N ARG A 124 -49.39 -18.24 -50.87
CA ARG A 124 -49.51 -17.71 -52.22
C ARG A 124 -50.18 -18.70 -53.17
N ALA A 125 -49.78 -19.98 -53.14
CA ALA A 125 -50.40 -21.02 -53.95
C ALA A 125 -51.88 -21.23 -53.59
N MET A 126 -52.26 -21.05 -52.33
CA MET A 126 -53.64 -21.12 -51.87
C MET A 126 -54.47 -19.93 -52.37
N GLU A 127 -53.92 -18.72 -52.30
CA GLU A 127 -54.56 -17.48 -52.79
C GLU A 127 -54.72 -17.47 -54.31
N GLU A 128 -53.69 -17.87 -55.06
CA GLU A 128 -53.73 -17.94 -56.53
C GLU A 128 -54.73 -18.99 -57.03
N ASN A 129 -54.95 -20.07 -56.27
CA ASN A 129 -55.92 -21.12 -56.59
C ASN A 129 -57.27 -20.97 -55.87
N SER A 130 -57.55 -19.83 -55.24
CA SER A 130 -58.72 -19.56 -54.38
C SER A 130 -60.09 -19.75 -55.05
N THR A 131 -60.15 -19.82 -56.39
CA THR A 131 -61.39 -20.08 -57.13
C THR A 131 -61.83 -21.55 -57.09
N TYR A 132 -60.92 -22.50 -56.80
CA TYR A 132 -61.22 -23.93 -56.76
C TYR A 132 -61.05 -24.47 -55.33
N SER A 133 -62.16 -24.67 -54.62
CA SER A 133 -62.15 -25.06 -53.21
C SER A 133 -61.80 -26.55 -53.01
N TYR A 134 -61.30 -26.93 -51.82
CA TYR A 134 -61.11 -28.34 -51.47
C TYR A 134 -62.41 -29.16 -51.59
N ALA A 135 -63.57 -28.56 -51.32
CA ALA A 135 -64.86 -29.21 -51.54
C ALA A 135 -65.12 -29.46 -53.04
N SER A 136 -64.82 -28.48 -53.89
CA SER A 136 -64.90 -28.62 -55.35
C SER A 136 -63.97 -29.72 -55.86
N PHE A 137 -62.74 -29.79 -55.36
CA PHE A 137 -61.79 -30.85 -55.69
C PHE A 137 -62.30 -32.24 -55.31
N ILE A 138 -62.84 -32.40 -54.09
CA ILE A 138 -63.36 -33.68 -53.61
C ILE A 138 -64.58 -34.11 -54.43
N PHE A 139 -65.57 -33.23 -54.65
CA PHE A 139 -66.83 -33.58 -55.33
C PHE A 139 -66.74 -33.70 -56.85
N ASP A 140 -65.66 -33.23 -57.48
CA ASP A 140 -65.37 -33.39 -58.91
C ASP A 140 -64.75 -34.77 -59.25
N SER A 141 -64.99 -35.78 -58.39
CA SER A 141 -64.55 -37.16 -58.59
C SER A 141 -65.48 -37.93 -59.54
N SER A 142 -64.93 -38.82 -60.39
CA SER A 142 -65.72 -39.64 -61.33
C SER A 142 -66.19 -40.98 -60.75
N SER A 143 -65.72 -41.36 -59.55
CA SER A 143 -66.11 -42.61 -58.88
C SER A 143 -65.97 -42.51 -57.35
N VAL A 144 -66.63 -43.42 -56.62
CA VAL A 144 -66.54 -43.50 -55.15
C VAL A 144 -65.11 -43.80 -54.68
N THR A 145 -64.34 -44.58 -55.44
CA THR A 145 -62.93 -44.86 -55.12
C THR A 145 -62.08 -43.59 -55.28
N GLU A 146 -62.28 -42.83 -56.35
CA GLU A 146 -61.58 -41.56 -56.59
C GLU A 146 -61.96 -40.51 -55.54
N LEU A 147 -63.23 -40.45 -55.12
CA LEU A 147 -63.70 -39.59 -54.04
C LEU A 147 -62.93 -39.84 -52.73
N LEU A 148 -62.78 -41.11 -52.33
CA LEU A 148 -62.05 -41.50 -51.12
C LEU A 148 -60.56 -41.17 -51.21
N SER A 149 -59.93 -41.35 -52.37
CA SER A 149 -58.54 -40.94 -52.61
C SER A 149 -58.37 -39.43 -52.48
N ARG A 150 -59.25 -38.62 -53.10
CA ARG A 150 -59.17 -37.16 -53.01
C ARG A 150 -59.42 -36.63 -51.59
N ILE A 151 -60.26 -37.30 -50.79
CA ILE A 151 -60.41 -36.99 -49.36
C ILE A 151 -59.09 -37.25 -48.61
N GLY A 152 -58.41 -38.37 -48.90
CA GLY A 152 -57.08 -38.67 -48.38
C GLY A 152 -56.07 -37.59 -48.75
N ASP A 153 -56.00 -37.23 -50.03
CA ASP A 153 -55.07 -36.20 -50.53
C ASP A 153 -55.30 -34.84 -49.83
N VAL A 154 -56.56 -34.42 -49.67
CA VAL A 154 -56.89 -33.16 -48.95
C VAL A 154 -56.51 -33.25 -47.47
N ASN A 155 -56.75 -34.39 -46.81
CA ASN A 155 -56.36 -34.59 -45.42
C ASN A 155 -54.84 -34.49 -45.24
N ASP A 156 -54.06 -35.10 -46.16
CA ASP A 156 -52.60 -35.04 -46.12
C ASP A 156 -52.09 -33.62 -46.35
N ILE A 157 -52.71 -32.86 -47.27
CA ILE A 157 -52.41 -31.44 -47.49
C ILE A 157 -52.70 -30.62 -46.24
N MET A 158 -53.88 -30.80 -45.62
CA MET A 158 -54.24 -30.07 -44.40
C MET A 158 -53.30 -30.40 -43.24
N HIS A 159 -52.88 -31.66 -43.12
CA HIS A 159 -51.93 -32.07 -42.10
C HIS A 159 -50.57 -31.42 -42.34
N TYR A 160 -50.08 -31.44 -43.59
CA TYR A 160 -48.85 -30.77 -43.98
C TYR A 160 -48.89 -29.26 -43.69
N ASP A 161 -49.96 -28.56 -44.06
CA ASP A 161 -50.12 -27.12 -43.82
C ASP A 161 -50.08 -26.79 -42.33
N LYS A 162 -50.72 -27.62 -41.51
CA LYS A 162 -50.68 -27.48 -40.05
C LYS A 162 -49.28 -27.70 -39.49
N THR A 163 -48.59 -28.76 -39.94
CA THR A 163 -47.21 -29.04 -39.52
C THR A 163 -46.27 -27.91 -39.95
N LEU A 164 -46.45 -27.33 -41.14
CA LEU A 164 -45.68 -26.20 -41.62
C LEU A 164 -45.85 -24.95 -40.73
N GLU A 165 -47.07 -24.64 -40.31
CA GLU A 165 -47.34 -23.56 -39.36
C GLU A 165 -46.69 -23.83 -37.99
N GLU A 166 -46.85 -25.05 -37.45
CA GLU A 166 -46.24 -25.46 -36.18
C GLU A 166 -44.70 -25.37 -36.22
N GLU A 167 -44.07 -25.84 -37.31
CA GLU A 167 -42.62 -25.76 -37.49
C GLU A 167 -42.11 -24.32 -37.63
N TYR A 168 -42.87 -23.45 -38.32
CA TYR A 168 -42.56 -22.03 -38.40
C TYR A 168 -42.65 -21.34 -37.04
N MET A 169 -43.73 -21.59 -36.28
CA MET A 169 -43.88 -21.04 -34.92
C MET A 169 -42.76 -21.52 -33.99
N ALA A 170 -42.40 -22.81 -34.06
CA ALA A 170 -41.29 -23.34 -33.28
C ALA A 170 -39.95 -22.68 -33.67
N ALA A 171 -39.68 -22.51 -34.96
CA ALA A 171 -38.46 -21.82 -35.42
C ALA A 171 -38.40 -20.35 -34.95
N ARG A 172 -39.55 -19.66 -34.95
CA ARG A 172 -39.68 -18.31 -34.40
C ARG A 172 -39.35 -18.23 -32.91
N GLU A 173 -39.90 -19.16 -32.13
CA GLU A 173 -39.67 -19.24 -30.68
C GLU A 173 -38.21 -19.60 -30.36
N ASP A 174 -37.63 -20.53 -31.12
CA ASP A 174 -36.21 -20.91 -31.02
C ASP A 174 -35.30 -19.68 -31.22
N VAL A 175 -35.54 -18.89 -32.28
CA VAL A 175 -34.76 -17.67 -32.57
C VAL A 175 -34.88 -16.65 -31.44
N GLU A 176 -36.10 -16.41 -30.94
CA GLU A 176 -36.33 -15.44 -29.85
C GLU A 176 -35.61 -15.87 -28.56
N SER A 177 -35.69 -17.15 -28.22
CA SER A 177 -35.03 -17.73 -27.05
C SER A 177 -33.50 -17.65 -27.14
N ILE A 178 -32.91 -18.06 -28.27
CA ILE A 178 -31.46 -18.02 -28.48
C ILE A 178 -30.97 -16.58 -28.51
N LYS A 179 -31.68 -15.68 -29.19
CA LYS A 179 -31.33 -14.25 -29.24
C LYS A 179 -31.32 -13.62 -27.85
N LYS A 180 -32.31 -13.94 -27.02
CA LYS A 180 -32.35 -13.46 -25.63
C LYS A 180 -31.13 -13.96 -24.84
N SER A 181 -30.81 -15.25 -24.91
CA SER A 181 -29.64 -15.81 -24.23
C SER A 181 -28.32 -15.19 -24.73
N TYR A 182 -28.22 -14.89 -26.02
CA TYR A 182 -27.08 -14.18 -26.61
C TYR A 182 -26.95 -12.75 -26.06
N GLU A 183 -28.04 -12.00 -26.01
CA GLU A 183 -28.06 -10.62 -25.49
C GLU A 183 -27.73 -10.59 -23.98
N GLU A 184 -28.22 -11.56 -23.21
CA GLU A 184 -27.87 -11.74 -21.80
C GLU A 184 -26.37 -12.01 -21.62
N ALA A 185 -25.78 -12.93 -22.39
CA ALA A 185 -24.35 -13.21 -22.34
C ALA A 185 -23.49 -11.99 -22.70
N ARG A 186 -23.89 -11.23 -23.73
CA ARG A 186 -23.25 -9.95 -24.10
C ARG A 186 -23.34 -8.92 -22.99
N HIS A 187 -24.47 -8.85 -22.29
CA HIS A 187 -24.66 -7.90 -21.20
C HIS A 187 -23.77 -8.23 -20.00
N GLU A 188 -23.70 -9.50 -19.59
CA GLU A 188 -22.83 -9.94 -18.50
C GLU A 188 -21.34 -9.68 -18.82
N GLN A 189 -20.91 -9.93 -20.06
CA GLN A 189 -19.57 -9.59 -20.50
C GLN A 189 -19.28 -8.08 -20.39
N GLU A 190 -20.23 -7.21 -20.75
CA GLU A 190 -20.06 -5.76 -20.64
C GLU A 190 -19.91 -5.32 -19.17
N LEU A 191 -20.63 -5.96 -18.25
CA LEU A 191 -20.50 -5.71 -16.81
C LEU A 191 -19.11 -6.13 -16.31
N LEU A 192 -18.62 -7.30 -16.73
CA LEU A 192 -17.27 -7.75 -16.40
C LEU A 192 -16.19 -6.81 -16.93
N GLN A 193 -16.33 -6.30 -18.15
CA GLN A 193 -15.39 -5.32 -18.70
C GLN A 193 -15.35 -4.02 -17.87
N LYS A 194 -16.51 -3.53 -17.42
CA LYS A 194 -16.57 -2.35 -16.53
C LYS A 194 -15.96 -2.64 -15.17
N GLU A 195 -16.17 -3.84 -14.63
CA GLU A 195 -15.53 -4.26 -13.39
C GLU A 195 -14.01 -4.35 -13.55
N LEU A 196 -13.52 -4.90 -14.66
CA LEU A 196 -12.10 -4.96 -15.01
C LEU A 196 -11.47 -3.56 -15.04
N ASP A 197 -12.08 -2.62 -15.75
CA ASP A 197 -11.60 -1.23 -15.84
C ASP A 197 -11.56 -0.57 -14.45
N THR A 198 -12.58 -0.82 -13.62
CA THR A 198 -12.63 -0.33 -12.25
C THR A 198 -11.50 -0.91 -11.40
N LYS A 199 -11.25 -2.23 -11.50
CA LYS A 199 -10.19 -2.92 -10.75
C LYS A 199 -8.79 -2.48 -11.18
N GLN A 200 -8.58 -2.22 -12.46
CA GLN A 200 -7.34 -1.64 -12.99
C GLN A 200 -7.09 -0.24 -12.44
N ALA A 201 -8.11 0.63 -12.44
CA ALA A 201 -7.99 1.96 -11.84
C ALA A 201 -7.73 1.90 -10.32
N GLU A 202 -8.37 0.98 -9.61
CA GLU A 202 -8.09 0.72 -8.19
C GLU A 202 -6.64 0.25 -7.98
N LEU A 203 -6.11 -0.60 -8.87
CA LEU A 203 -4.74 -1.10 -8.80
C LEU A 203 -3.73 0.05 -8.98
N ASP A 204 -3.92 0.91 -9.97
CA ASP A 204 -3.06 2.06 -10.23
C ASP A 204 -3.05 3.01 -9.02
N ALA A 205 -4.22 3.32 -8.46
CA ALA A 205 -4.33 4.15 -7.27
C ALA A 205 -3.64 3.53 -6.05
N GLN A 206 -3.71 2.20 -5.89
CA GLN A 206 -3.03 1.48 -4.82
C GLN A 206 -1.51 1.50 -4.99
N VAL A 207 -1.00 1.36 -6.22
CA VAL A 207 0.43 1.43 -6.52
C VAL A 207 0.97 2.84 -6.24
N GLU A 208 0.27 3.89 -6.66
CA GLU A 208 0.66 5.28 -6.36
C GLU A 208 0.65 5.57 -4.84
N ALA A 209 -0.36 5.06 -4.13
CA ALA A 209 -0.39 5.13 -2.67
C ALA A 209 0.79 4.40 -2.02
N ALA A 210 1.20 3.24 -2.57
CA ALA A 210 2.34 2.48 -2.08
C ALA A 210 3.66 3.26 -2.30
N TYR A 211 3.86 3.90 -3.46
CA TYR A 211 5.01 4.77 -3.70
C TYR A 211 5.07 5.93 -2.72
N THR A 212 3.93 6.58 -2.47
CA THR A 212 3.84 7.66 -1.48
C THR A 212 4.22 7.17 -0.08
N MET A 213 3.72 6.01 0.34
CA MET A 213 4.08 5.43 1.65
C MET A 213 5.56 5.08 1.76
N ILE A 214 6.21 4.63 0.68
CA ILE A 214 7.65 4.37 0.68
C ILE A 214 8.42 5.68 0.90
N ALA A 215 8.07 6.74 0.18
CA ALA A 215 8.69 8.06 0.34
C ALA A 215 8.49 8.63 1.76
N ASP A 216 7.30 8.44 2.35
CA ASP A 216 7.04 8.84 3.74
C ASP A 216 7.90 8.04 4.74
N ILE A 217 8.07 6.74 4.53
CA ILE A 217 8.92 5.88 5.36
C ILE A 217 10.39 6.30 5.26
N GLU A 218 10.88 6.63 4.06
CA GLU A 218 12.24 7.15 3.84
C GLU A 218 12.43 8.48 4.56
N THR A 219 11.50 9.41 4.40
CA THR A 219 11.54 10.72 5.08
C THR A 219 11.57 10.57 6.61
N LEU A 220 10.73 9.70 7.17
CA LEU A 220 10.73 9.41 8.62
C LEU A 220 12.05 8.79 9.08
N SER A 221 12.69 7.98 8.23
CA SER A 221 13.99 7.38 8.52
C SER A 221 15.11 8.42 8.54
N ASP A 222 15.12 9.33 7.56
CA ASP A 222 16.10 10.40 7.47
C ASP A 222 15.94 11.42 8.61
N ASP A 223 14.69 11.79 8.94
CA ASP A 223 14.40 12.69 10.07
C ASP A 223 14.88 12.06 11.40
N ALA A 224 14.65 10.76 11.62
CA ALA A 224 15.11 10.09 12.84
C ALA A 224 16.65 10.03 12.92
N GLN A 225 17.33 9.76 11.80
CA GLN A 225 18.80 9.75 11.75
C GLN A 225 19.36 11.14 12.01
N ALA A 226 18.77 12.18 11.43
CA ALA A 226 19.20 13.56 11.62
C ALA A 226 19.06 14.03 13.09
N GLU A 227 18.00 13.61 13.79
CA GLU A 227 17.86 13.88 15.23
C GLU A 227 18.89 13.10 16.05
N TYR A 228 19.19 11.85 15.68
CA TYR A 228 20.24 11.06 16.36
C TYR A 228 21.63 11.69 16.20
N ASP A 229 21.99 12.08 14.97
CA ASP A 229 23.28 12.73 14.68
C ASP A 229 23.39 14.08 15.39
N ALA A 230 22.28 14.82 15.53
CA ALA A 230 22.25 16.06 16.28
C ALA A 230 22.54 15.85 17.77
N ILE A 231 21.92 14.84 18.41
CA ILE A 231 22.21 14.50 19.82
C ILE A 231 23.69 14.11 19.97
N ALA A 232 24.22 13.28 19.08
CA ALA A 232 25.61 12.81 19.18
C ALA A 232 26.64 13.96 19.01
N GLU A 233 26.38 14.90 18.09
CA GLU A 233 27.23 16.08 17.92
C GLU A 233 27.18 17.01 19.14
N GLU A 234 26.00 17.15 19.74
CA GLU A 234 25.75 17.92 20.95
C GLU A 234 26.48 17.35 22.18
N GLU A 235 26.34 16.04 22.41
CA GLU A 235 27.04 15.33 23.49
C GLU A 235 28.56 15.44 23.33
N ALA A 236 29.09 15.29 22.11
CA ALA A 236 30.52 15.43 21.84
C ALA A 236 31.05 16.83 22.17
N LYS A 237 30.30 17.89 21.82
CA LYS A 237 30.66 19.28 22.17
C LYS A 237 30.58 19.54 23.67
N ALA A 238 29.55 19.03 24.33
CA ALA A 238 29.40 19.14 25.78
C ALA A 238 30.55 18.44 26.52
N GLU A 239 30.96 17.25 26.05
CA GLU A 239 32.09 16.53 26.62
C GLU A 239 33.44 17.24 26.37
N GLU A 240 33.67 17.76 25.17
CA GLU A 240 34.89 18.52 24.84
C GLU A 240 35.02 19.77 25.73
N THR A 241 33.93 20.54 25.87
CA THR A 241 33.91 21.75 26.70
C THR A 241 34.12 21.43 28.18
N LEU A 242 33.54 20.35 28.69
CA LEU A 242 33.77 19.87 30.05
C LEU A 242 35.23 19.46 30.26
N GLN A 243 35.81 18.70 29.34
CA GLN A 243 37.22 18.30 29.41
C GLN A 243 38.17 19.51 29.36
N GLU A 244 37.88 20.52 28.55
CA GLU A 244 38.69 21.74 28.49
C GLU A 244 38.62 22.54 29.80
N ALA A 245 37.42 22.65 30.39
CA ALA A 245 37.23 23.27 31.69
C ALA A 245 38.02 22.55 32.80
N ILE A 246 37.98 21.21 32.81
CA ILE A 246 38.76 20.38 33.75
C ILE A 246 40.28 20.61 33.54
N ARG A 247 40.76 20.64 32.29
CA ARG A 247 42.18 20.88 31.98
C ARG A 247 42.66 22.26 32.41
N LYS A 248 41.91 23.32 32.10
CA LYS A 248 42.25 24.70 32.51
C LYS A 248 42.35 24.81 34.04
N ARG A 249 41.38 24.22 34.75
CA ARG A 249 41.35 24.21 36.21
C ARG A 249 42.51 23.43 36.83
N ALA A 250 42.82 22.24 36.30
CA ALA A 250 43.97 21.46 36.77
C ALA A 250 45.29 22.22 36.58
N ALA A 251 45.44 22.95 35.46
CA ALA A 251 46.61 23.78 35.20
C ALA A 251 46.72 25.00 36.15
N GLU A 252 45.60 25.66 36.46
CA GLU A 252 45.55 26.77 37.43
C GLU A 252 45.87 26.30 38.86
N GLN A 253 45.35 25.15 39.27
CA GLN A 253 45.59 24.57 40.59
C GLN A 253 47.06 24.11 40.73
N ALA A 254 47.67 23.59 39.67
CA ALA A 254 49.10 23.27 39.64
C ALA A 254 49.97 24.53 39.79
N LYS A 255 49.62 25.63 39.10
CA LYS A 255 50.31 26.93 39.24
C LYS A 255 50.17 27.53 40.64
N TYR A 256 48.99 27.39 41.26
CA TYR A 256 48.75 27.87 42.63
C TYR A 256 49.56 27.08 43.67
N ASN A 257 49.67 25.76 43.50
CA ASN A 257 50.48 24.89 44.38
C ASN A 257 51.98 25.16 44.21
N GLN A 258 52.45 25.47 43.01
CA GLN A 258 53.85 25.83 42.74
C GLN A 258 54.23 27.20 43.35
N ASN A 259 53.31 28.17 43.33
CA ASN A 259 53.51 29.47 43.99
C ASN A 259 53.49 29.37 45.52
N ASN A 260 52.67 28.51 46.12
CA ASN A 260 52.66 28.31 47.58
C ASN A 260 53.89 27.55 48.10
N ASN A 261 54.44 26.61 47.32
CA ASN A 261 55.64 25.87 47.71
C ASN A 261 56.93 26.73 47.62
N SER A 262 56.87 27.89 46.98
CA SER A 262 57.98 28.86 46.93
C SER A 262 58.03 29.82 48.12
N ASN A 263 57.05 29.75 49.05
CA ASN A 263 56.95 30.65 50.21
C ASN A 263 57.19 29.95 51.56
N ASN A 264 57.67 28.69 51.56
CA ASN A 264 58.06 27.94 52.76
C ASN A 264 59.43 27.26 52.60
N GLY A 265 60.45 28.06 52.23
CA GLY A 265 61.81 27.58 51.98
C GLY A 265 62.86 28.55 52.52
N GLY A 266 62.83 28.86 53.82
CA GLY A 266 63.84 29.72 54.44
C GLY A 266 63.88 29.58 55.96
N GLY A 267 64.75 28.70 56.46
CA GLY A 267 65.13 28.63 57.88
C GLY A 267 65.51 27.23 58.34
N GLY A 268 66.78 26.85 58.14
CA GLY A 268 67.32 25.53 58.51
C GLY A 268 67.63 25.35 60.00
N ASN A 269 67.90 24.12 60.43
CA ASN A 269 69.23 23.69 60.89
C ASN A 269 69.26 22.17 61.21
N SER A 270 70.46 21.63 61.06
CA SER A 270 71.00 20.28 61.19
C SER A 270 70.59 19.40 62.38
N GLY A 271 70.67 18.09 62.14
CA GLY A 271 71.38 17.17 63.05
C GLY A 271 70.67 15.84 63.31
N GLY A 272 71.25 14.72 62.86
CA GLY A 272 70.86 13.41 63.37
C GLY A 272 71.09 12.24 62.42
N SER A 273 72.30 11.69 62.47
CA SER A 273 72.70 10.42 61.86
C SER A 273 72.06 9.21 62.56
N GLY A 274 71.83 8.13 61.80
CA GLY A 274 71.51 6.76 62.27
C GLY A 274 70.10 6.36 61.88
N GLY A 275 69.81 5.23 61.23
CA GLY A 275 70.58 4.05 60.93
C GLY A 275 69.59 2.89 60.80
N ASN A 276 69.77 2.07 59.76
CA ASN A 276 69.53 0.63 59.74
C ASN A 276 68.09 0.04 59.71
N SER A 277 67.81 -0.58 58.57
CA SER A 277 67.27 -1.94 58.33
C SER A 277 65.86 -2.37 58.74
N GLY A 278 65.26 -3.11 57.79
CA GLY A 278 64.26 -4.17 58.02
C GLY A 278 62.86 -3.71 57.63
N GLY A 279 62.14 -4.31 56.69
CA GLY A 279 62.20 -5.66 56.16
C GLY A 279 60.77 -6.20 56.09
N GLY A 280 60.38 -6.75 54.93
CA GLY A 280 59.10 -7.45 54.71
C GLY A 280 57.92 -6.51 54.42
N GLY A 281 57.03 -6.76 53.47
CA GLY A 281 56.80 -7.93 52.65
C GLY A 281 55.36 -7.90 52.14
N SER A 282 55.20 -8.24 50.86
CA SER A 282 54.06 -8.97 50.26
C SER A 282 52.64 -8.38 50.29
N SER A 283 52.23 -7.92 49.10
CA SER A 283 51.12 -8.45 48.27
C SER A 283 49.74 -8.79 48.86
N GLY A 284 48.73 -8.21 48.22
CA GLY A 284 47.34 -8.69 48.13
C GLY A 284 46.42 -7.48 47.91
N GLY A 285 45.86 -7.17 46.73
CA GLY A 285 45.34 -8.04 45.68
C GLY A 285 43.92 -8.45 46.05
N GLY A 286 42.89 -7.72 45.59
CA GLY A 286 41.50 -8.11 45.86
C GLY A 286 40.44 -7.07 45.47
N SER A 287 40.06 -7.13 44.20
CA SER A 287 38.83 -6.62 43.57
C SER A 287 37.55 -6.72 44.40
N ALA A 288 36.71 -5.66 44.36
CA ALA A 288 35.24 -5.64 44.39
C ALA A 288 34.84 -4.18 44.14
N THR A 289 33.87 -3.77 43.31
CA THR A 289 32.72 -4.37 42.63
C THR A 289 32.39 -3.51 41.41
#